data_AF-A0A1L6HWG7-F1
#
_entry.id   AF-A0A1L6HWG7-F1
#
_cell.length_a   1.000
_cell.length_b   1.000
_cell.length_c   1.000
_cell.angle_alpha   90.00
_cell.angle_beta   90.00
_cell.angle_gamma   90.00
#
_symmetry.space_group_name_H-M   'P 1'
#
loop_
_entity.id
_entity.type
_entity.pdbx_description
1 polymer ?
#
loop_
_entity_poly.entity_id
_entity_poly.type
_entity_poly.pdbx_seq_one_letter_code
_entity_poly.pdbx_strand_id
1 'polypeptide(L)'
;MAGEAFRRVLLNKVSTLFIVIGALTMSGSSAEESDFPVGEGFGFSSMNVMPDGANGVGVWLKGTARVRLSNTLNKGVTGKLTGVGVVEAELSHDDLAQAKVIHRKLCEAAARRPVTELEPMRPPLVYSITCMENGQLKPYHGQWHELPRELAFQLTDYQSRILKNYAAQGRAILKLNVAVAGVERQRGKLFVSVRFVNSGRYPILMSRPDTWRQHRDRLDVGTIDIDDSNDWGVDLAGVPIVNGTEFPDETLTIPAGGNVTFNFLAAPDRKIKRGTYRVGALVIAGIGGDGIAATMGRVGFTSDNSKPVVVTFDRDYPSTPEELENYEAQKREAMSSQPVLPGSEFAEDGYYRAVSMVDEQRSRFVSKFRKGQRAPEPEGAVDENGKPMLYPPATSWFWEADPGLPPYGTDVVCRPGKACPRSGRWFERKQLPYPMFPVTYDDSSNRVIHCRAGETMPGIIELSSHGLSNWEWIGI
;
A
#
# COMPACT_ATOMS: atom_id res chain seq x y z
N MET A 1 21.96 -47.04 47.43
CA MET A 1 22.80 -48.23 47.18
C MET A 1 22.59 -48.65 45.73
N ALA A 2 23.58 -48.97 44.90
CA ALA A 2 25.03 -48.70 44.90
C ALA A 2 25.59 -49.07 43.49
N GLY A 3 26.76 -48.54 43.08
CA GLY A 3 27.34 -48.75 41.73
C GLY A 3 26.78 -47.76 40.69
N GLU A 4 27.51 -46.88 40.00
CA GLU A 4 28.94 -46.77 39.61
C GLU A 4 29.43 -47.64 38.44
N ALA A 5 29.07 -47.21 37.22
CA ALA A 5 29.87 -47.28 35.99
C ALA A 5 29.28 -46.23 35.03
N PHE A 6 30.00 -45.44 34.23
CA PHE A 6 31.44 -45.37 33.91
C PHE A 6 31.81 -43.89 33.61
N ARG A 7 33.03 -43.40 33.87
CA ARG A 7 33.33 -41.94 33.80
C ARG A 7 34.78 -41.56 33.44
N ARG A 8 34.97 -40.80 32.34
CA ARG A 8 36.21 -40.11 31.89
C ARG A 8 37.36 -41.07 31.49
N VAL A 9 38.45 -40.67 30.83
CA VAL A 9 39.14 -39.37 30.54
C VAL A 9 39.48 -39.34 29.01
N LEU A 10 39.90 -38.31 28.26
CA LEU A 10 40.54 -36.98 28.40
C LEU A 10 39.53 -35.80 28.28
N LEU A 11 39.80 -34.47 28.17
CA LEU A 11 40.92 -33.56 27.80
C LEU A 11 41.12 -33.32 26.27
N ASN A 12 41.33 -32.09 25.74
CA ASN A 12 41.51 -30.76 26.37
C ASN A 12 41.15 -29.57 25.42
N LYS A 13 41.14 -28.33 25.96
CA LYS A 13 40.93 -26.99 25.35
C LYS A 13 39.47 -26.70 24.91
N VAL A 14 38.72 -25.77 25.50
CA VAL A 14 38.90 -24.33 25.79
C VAL A 14 38.74 -23.42 24.57
N SER A 15 37.55 -22.81 24.45
CA SER A 15 37.40 -21.39 24.13
C SER A 15 36.02 -20.87 24.60
N THR A 16 35.98 -19.66 25.12
CA THR A 16 34.83 -19.06 25.83
C THR A 16 33.75 -18.54 24.88
N LEU A 17 32.47 -18.74 25.22
CA LEU A 17 31.37 -17.91 24.72
C LEU A 17 30.38 -17.61 25.85
N PHE A 18 30.23 -16.33 26.21
CA PHE A 18 29.22 -15.88 27.18
C PHE A 18 27.87 -15.71 26.49
N ILE A 19 26.82 -16.31 27.05
CA ILE A 19 25.44 -16.02 26.65
C ILE A 19 25.04 -14.71 27.34
N VAL A 20 24.94 -13.63 26.55
CA VAL A 20 24.48 -12.33 27.03
C VAL A 20 22.96 -12.32 27.15
N ILE A 21 22.45 -11.84 28.29
CA ILE A 21 21.02 -11.71 28.57
C ILE A 21 20.43 -10.64 27.65
N GLY A 22 19.26 -10.93 27.06
CA GLY A 22 18.60 -10.04 26.11
C GLY A 22 18.14 -8.72 26.72
N ALA A 23 18.89 -7.66 26.46
CA ALA A 23 18.34 -6.30 26.46
C ALA A 23 17.66 -6.05 25.10
N LEU A 24 16.44 -5.51 25.12
CA LEU A 24 15.75 -5.05 23.92
C LEU A 24 16.48 -3.82 23.36
N THR A 25 17.41 -4.03 22.42
CA THR A 25 17.92 -2.96 21.56
C THR A 25 16.78 -2.48 20.66
N MET A 26 16.04 -1.48 21.14
CA MET A 26 15.18 -0.69 20.27
C MET A 26 16.02 -0.24 19.08
N SER A 27 15.58 -0.60 17.87
CA SER A 27 16.32 -0.34 16.63
C SER A 27 16.59 1.15 16.52
N GLY A 28 17.84 1.54 16.75
CA GLY A 28 18.22 2.94 16.86
C GLY A 28 17.97 3.65 15.55
N SER A 29 16.98 4.54 15.53
CA SER A 29 16.88 5.57 14.50
C SER A 29 18.01 6.57 14.74
N SER A 30 19.18 6.26 14.20
CA SER A 30 20.33 7.14 14.14
C SER A 30 19.90 8.50 13.57
N ALA A 31 20.20 9.58 14.31
CA ALA A 31 20.26 10.92 13.73
C ALA A 31 21.56 10.98 12.91
N GLU A 32 21.55 10.32 11.76
CA GLU A 32 22.77 9.71 11.19
C GLU A 32 23.80 10.74 10.71
N GLU A 33 25.06 10.46 11.05
CA GLU A 33 26.12 11.46 11.28
C GLU A 33 26.85 11.91 9.99
N SER A 34 26.32 11.55 8.82
CA SER A 34 27.06 11.48 7.55
C SER A 34 26.83 12.64 6.56
N ASP A 35 25.76 13.43 6.70
CA ASP A 35 25.34 14.42 5.68
C ASP A 35 25.96 15.83 5.82
N PHE A 36 26.77 16.08 6.87
CA PHE A 36 27.34 17.40 7.17
C PHE A 36 28.79 17.57 6.69
N PRO A 37 29.06 18.26 5.56
CA PRO A 37 30.40 18.72 5.24
C PRO A 37 30.85 19.82 6.21
N VAL A 38 32.14 19.75 6.59
CA VAL A 38 32.79 20.58 7.61
C VAL A 38 32.56 22.09 7.39
N GLY A 39 32.01 22.77 8.39
CA GLY A 39 31.84 24.23 8.43
C GLY A 39 30.72 24.68 9.37
N GLU A 40 30.60 25.99 9.59
CA GLU A 40 29.49 26.55 10.37
C GLU A 40 28.16 26.48 9.60
N GLY A 41 27.12 26.00 10.28
CA GLY A 41 25.81 25.74 9.69
C GLY A 41 24.84 25.13 10.68
N PHE A 42 23.59 24.94 10.25
CA PHE A 42 22.54 24.25 11.02
C PHE A 42 21.62 23.44 10.09
N GLY A 43 21.00 22.40 10.64
CA GLY A 43 20.01 21.57 9.96
C GLY A 43 18.76 21.37 10.80
N PHE A 44 17.60 21.24 10.14
CA PHE A 44 16.31 21.07 10.79
C PHE A 44 15.40 20.11 9.99
N SER A 45 14.85 19.11 10.68
CA SER A 45 14.04 18.02 10.08
C SER A 45 13.00 17.52 11.08
N SER A 46 11.92 16.91 10.58
CA SER A 46 11.15 15.98 11.41
C SER A 46 11.89 14.63 11.52
N MET A 47 11.64 13.86 12.58
CA MET A 47 12.05 12.45 12.64
C MET A 47 11.11 11.57 11.82
N ASN A 48 11.66 10.53 11.18
CA ASN A 48 10.94 9.58 10.32
C ASN A 48 10.01 8.62 11.10
N VAL A 49 9.00 9.16 11.78
CA VAL A 49 7.86 8.40 12.34
C VAL A 49 6.65 8.38 11.38
N MET A 50 6.64 9.31 10.41
CA MET A 50 5.67 9.34 9.30
C MET A 50 5.96 8.22 8.29
N PRO A 51 4.94 7.53 7.74
CA PRO A 51 5.16 6.42 6.81
C PRO A 51 5.80 6.87 5.48
N ASP A 52 5.59 8.11 5.08
CA ASP A 52 6.04 8.77 3.84
C ASP A 52 7.28 9.65 4.03
N GLY A 53 7.88 9.66 5.23
CA GLY A 53 9.16 10.33 5.52
C GLY A 53 9.08 11.82 5.85
N ALA A 54 10.23 12.39 6.21
CA ALA A 54 10.36 13.76 6.68
C ALA A 54 11.16 14.67 5.72
N ASN A 55 10.61 15.85 5.41
CA ASN A 55 11.36 16.90 4.73
C ASN A 55 12.31 17.61 5.70
N GLY A 56 13.47 18.02 5.20
CA GLY A 56 14.52 18.66 6.00
C GLY A 56 15.27 19.74 5.23
N VAL A 57 15.90 20.65 5.97
CA VAL A 57 16.71 21.74 5.44
C VAL A 57 18.05 21.75 6.17
N GLY A 58 19.17 21.75 5.43
CA GLY A 58 20.50 22.04 5.92
C GLY A 58 21.01 23.36 5.35
N VAL A 59 21.71 24.16 6.15
CA VAL A 59 22.21 25.50 5.80
C VAL A 59 23.66 25.66 6.25
N TRP A 60 24.51 26.18 5.37
CA TRP A 60 25.90 26.52 5.65
C TRP A 60 26.09 28.04 5.51
N LEU A 61 26.74 28.67 6.49
CA LEU A 61 26.87 30.14 6.57
C LEU A 61 27.76 30.77 5.47
N LYS A 62 28.36 29.92 4.61
CA LYS A 62 28.99 30.29 3.34
C LYS A 62 28.01 30.68 2.23
N GLY A 63 26.69 30.58 2.44
CA GLY A 63 25.66 30.93 1.45
C GLY A 63 25.06 29.75 0.68
N THR A 64 25.11 28.52 1.23
CA THR A 64 24.53 27.33 0.58
C THR A 64 23.45 26.72 1.47
N ALA A 65 22.40 26.19 0.85
CA ALA A 65 21.41 25.33 1.52
C ALA A 65 21.18 24.03 0.74
N ARG A 66 20.78 22.98 1.45
CA ARG A 66 20.29 21.72 0.91
C ARG A 66 18.88 21.48 1.42
N VAL A 67 17.99 21.10 0.51
CA VAL A 67 16.61 20.74 0.81
C VAL A 67 16.46 19.25 0.54
N ARG A 68 16.18 18.48 1.61
CA ARG A 68 15.80 17.07 1.54
C ARG A 68 14.28 17.00 1.39
N LEU A 69 13.84 16.47 0.26
CA LEU A 69 12.45 16.16 -0.07
C LEU A 69 12.26 14.65 0.09
N SER A 70 11.76 14.20 1.24
CA SER A 70 11.34 12.79 1.40
C SER A 70 9.83 12.62 1.21
N ASN A 71 9.02 13.63 1.55
CA ASN A 71 7.57 13.61 1.39
C ASN A 71 7.13 14.75 0.46
N THR A 72 6.61 14.43 -0.72
CA THR A 72 5.93 15.41 -1.59
C THR A 72 4.43 15.15 -1.78
N LEU A 73 3.84 14.25 -0.99
CA LEU A 73 2.39 14.02 -0.95
C LEU A 73 1.65 15.21 -0.31
N ASN A 74 2.25 15.84 0.70
CA ASN A 74 1.68 17.01 1.36
C ASN A 74 1.84 18.29 0.51
N LYS A 75 0.94 18.46 -0.47
CA LYS A 75 0.81 19.64 -1.34
C LYS A 75 0.71 20.98 -0.59
N GLY A 76 0.31 20.99 0.69
CA GLY A 76 0.29 22.20 1.53
C GLY A 76 1.69 22.72 1.86
N VAL A 77 2.67 21.83 2.00
CA VAL A 77 4.08 22.16 2.28
C VAL A 77 4.92 22.16 1.00
N THR A 78 4.67 21.22 0.09
CA THR A 78 5.48 21.01 -1.13
C THR A 78 4.87 21.57 -2.41
N GLY A 79 3.66 22.14 -2.36
CA GLY A 79 2.99 22.77 -3.49
C GLY A 79 2.74 21.79 -4.65
N LYS A 80 3.52 21.94 -5.73
CA LYS A 80 3.46 21.10 -6.95
C LYS A 80 4.75 20.29 -7.18
N LEU A 81 5.59 20.10 -6.16
CA LEU A 81 6.81 19.30 -6.30
C LEU A 81 6.48 17.83 -6.57
N THR A 82 7.06 17.30 -7.63
CA THR A 82 7.03 15.89 -8.01
C THR A 82 8.34 15.22 -7.59
N GLY A 83 8.30 13.96 -7.15
CA GLY A 83 9.49 13.20 -6.81
C GLY A 83 10.28 13.67 -5.58
N VAL A 84 11.23 12.87 -5.14
CA VAL A 84 11.96 12.97 -3.86
C VAL A 84 13.47 13.01 -4.06
N GLY A 85 14.21 13.53 -3.10
CA GLY A 85 15.67 13.61 -3.19
C GLY A 85 16.29 14.74 -2.37
N VAL A 86 17.51 15.12 -2.74
CA VAL A 86 18.24 16.26 -2.18
C VAL A 86 18.55 17.24 -3.32
N VAL A 87 18.09 18.48 -3.16
CA VAL A 87 18.50 19.60 -4.03
C VAL A 87 19.37 20.58 -3.25
N GLU A 88 20.30 21.23 -3.93
CA GLU A 88 21.27 22.17 -3.36
C GLU A 88 21.14 23.53 -4.06
N ALA A 89 21.11 24.61 -3.28
CA ALA A 89 20.92 25.96 -3.78
C ALA A 89 21.83 26.97 -3.09
N GLU A 90 22.15 28.05 -3.78
CA GLU A 90 22.74 29.24 -3.20
C GLU A 90 21.65 30.09 -2.56
N LEU A 91 21.91 30.60 -1.35
CA LEU A 91 20.95 31.42 -0.61
C LEU A 91 20.96 32.86 -1.12
N SER A 92 19.77 33.46 -1.21
CA SER A 92 19.63 34.91 -1.33
C SER A 92 20.37 35.62 -0.19
N HIS A 93 20.79 36.87 -0.44
CA HIS A 93 21.46 37.69 0.57
C HIS A 93 20.68 37.76 1.89
N ASP A 94 19.35 37.89 1.80
CA ASP A 94 18.47 38.09 2.96
C ASP A 94 18.16 36.77 3.67
N ASP A 95 18.06 35.65 2.94
CA ASP A 95 18.04 34.32 3.54
C ASP A 95 19.33 34.02 4.30
N LEU A 96 20.50 34.36 3.73
CA LEU A 96 21.80 34.19 4.37
C LEU A 96 21.97 35.12 5.59
N ALA A 97 21.47 36.35 5.53
CA ALA A 97 21.45 37.26 6.66
C ALA A 97 20.61 36.69 7.81
N GLN A 98 19.40 36.19 7.52
CA GLN A 98 18.55 35.55 8.52
C GLN A 98 19.14 34.23 9.05
N ALA A 99 19.78 33.43 8.20
CA ALA A 99 20.48 32.20 8.60
C ALA A 99 21.54 32.47 9.68
N LYS A 100 22.33 33.55 9.52
CA LYS A 100 23.35 33.97 10.50
C LYS A 100 22.72 34.42 11.83
N VAL A 101 21.55 35.05 11.80
CA VAL A 101 20.80 35.42 13.02
C VAL A 101 20.24 34.19 13.74
N ILE A 102 19.65 33.24 12.99
CA ILE A 102 19.10 31.99 13.55
C ILE A 102 20.22 31.12 14.13
N HIS A 103 21.32 30.94 13.41
CA HIS A 103 22.50 30.18 13.87
C HIS A 103 23.06 30.74 15.18
N ARG A 104 23.26 32.06 15.28
CA ARG A 104 23.71 32.69 16.53
C ARG A 104 22.75 32.41 17.70
N LYS A 105 21.44 32.61 17.50
CA LYS A 105 20.42 32.32 18.53
C LYS A 105 20.41 30.84 18.95
N LEU A 106 20.60 29.91 18.01
CA LEU A 106 20.68 28.47 18.28
C LEU A 106 21.95 28.11 19.07
N CYS A 107 23.10 28.72 18.77
CA CYS A 107 24.33 28.53 19.58
C CYS A 107 24.18 29.12 21.00
N GLU A 108 23.55 30.29 21.14
CA GLU A 108 23.21 30.85 22.46
C GLU A 108 22.26 29.93 23.25
N ALA A 109 21.29 29.29 22.59
CA ALA A 109 20.37 28.34 23.22
C ALA A 109 21.08 27.03 23.63
N ALA A 110 21.89 26.45 22.74
CA ALA A 110 22.65 25.24 23.01
C ALA A 110 23.57 25.39 24.24
N ALA A 111 24.25 26.53 24.37
CA ALA A 111 25.09 26.85 25.52
C ALA A 111 24.29 27.03 26.84
N ARG A 112 23.03 27.48 26.75
CA ARG A 112 22.15 27.71 27.92
C ARG A 112 21.41 26.46 28.40
N ARG A 113 21.45 25.35 27.65
CA ARG A 113 20.72 24.08 27.86
C ARG A 113 19.20 24.19 27.60
N PRO A 114 18.45 23.07 27.48
CA PRO A 114 17.03 23.07 27.12
C PRO A 114 16.15 24.01 27.94
N VAL A 115 15.28 24.73 27.25
CA VAL A 115 14.25 25.60 27.83
C VAL A 115 12.89 25.08 27.40
N THR A 116 12.27 24.23 28.22
CA THR A 116 11.00 23.54 27.92
C THR A 116 9.79 24.49 28.02
N GLU A 117 9.71 25.45 27.10
CA GLU A 117 8.57 26.38 26.92
C GLU A 117 7.44 25.81 26.04
N LEU A 118 7.67 24.64 25.44
CA LEU A 118 6.85 24.07 24.37
C LEU A 118 6.50 22.61 24.62
N GLU A 119 5.29 22.22 24.24
CA GLU A 119 4.83 20.83 24.30
C GLU A 119 5.58 19.94 23.30
N PRO A 120 6.01 18.72 23.68
CA PRO A 120 6.69 17.78 22.78
C PRO A 120 5.80 17.34 21.61
N MET A 121 6.20 17.68 20.38
CA MET A 121 5.53 17.23 19.16
C MET A 121 5.73 15.73 18.88
N ARG A 122 4.75 15.11 18.21
CA ARG A 122 4.82 13.76 17.64
C ARG A 122 4.37 13.79 16.16
N PRO A 123 5.23 13.45 15.18
CA PRO A 123 6.67 13.19 15.31
C PRO A 123 7.42 14.39 15.90
N PRO A 124 8.52 14.16 16.66
CA PRO A 124 9.37 15.24 17.12
C PRO A 124 10.06 15.91 15.92
N LEU A 125 10.19 17.24 16.01
CA LEU A 125 11.06 18.03 15.15
C LEU A 125 12.42 18.15 15.84
N VAL A 126 13.50 17.96 15.09
CA VAL A 126 14.88 17.96 15.60
C VAL A 126 15.74 18.96 14.83
N TYR A 127 16.64 19.61 15.56
CA TYR A 127 17.66 20.48 15.00
C TYR A 127 19.07 19.94 15.27
N SER A 128 19.99 20.36 14.43
CA SER A 128 21.43 20.14 14.56
C SER A 128 22.14 21.45 14.21
N ILE A 129 23.23 21.78 14.87
CA ILE A 129 23.98 23.01 14.63
C ILE A 129 25.46 22.80 14.93
N THR A 130 26.33 23.42 14.12
CA THR A 130 27.77 23.47 14.38
C THR A 130 28.15 24.87 14.83
N CYS A 131 28.57 24.99 16.09
CA CYS A 131 28.93 26.26 16.75
C CYS A 131 30.44 26.39 16.92
N MET A 132 30.96 27.61 16.84
CA MET A 132 32.37 27.90 17.09
C MET A 132 32.60 28.22 18.57
N GLU A 133 33.34 27.35 19.28
CA GLU A 133 33.71 27.55 20.68
C GLU A 133 35.21 27.42 20.87
N ASN A 134 35.86 28.45 21.45
CA ASN A 134 37.31 28.47 21.70
C ASN A 134 38.17 28.17 20.44
N GLY A 135 37.67 28.51 19.25
CA GLY A 135 38.33 28.22 17.97
C GLY A 135 38.11 26.80 17.44
N GLN A 136 37.23 26.00 18.05
CA GLN A 136 36.86 24.66 17.60
C GLN A 136 35.38 24.61 17.21
N LEU A 137 35.07 23.89 16.12
CA LEU A 137 33.70 23.57 15.74
C LEU A 137 33.17 22.44 16.63
N LYS A 138 32.03 22.68 17.30
CA LYS A 138 31.30 21.67 18.08
C LYS A 138 29.91 21.41 17.50
N PRO A 139 29.52 20.15 17.27
CA PRO A 139 28.15 19.80 16.94
C PRO A 139 27.27 19.82 18.19
N TYR A 140 26.04 20.32 18.02
CA TYR A 140 24.95 20.26 18.99
C TYR A 140 23.70 19.72 18.31
N HIS A 141 22.93 18.92 19.04
CA HIS A 141 21.68 18.33 18.59
C HIS A 141 20.63 18.52 19.67
N GLY A 142 19.38 18.75 19.29
CA GLY A 142 18.27 18.92 20.23
C GLY A 142 16.91 18.86 19.54
N GLN A 143 15.87 18.91 20.34
CA GLN A 143 14.49 18.89 19.86
C GLN A 143 13.94 20.32 19.76
N TRP A 144 13.03 20.55 18.83
CA TRP A 144 12.40 21.85 18.60
C TRP A 144 11.70 22.42 19.85
N HIS A 145 11.13 21.56 20.69
CA HIS A 145 10.43 21.94 21.91
C HIS A 145 11.37 22.28 23.09
N GLU A 146 12.67 22.05 22.93
CA GLU A 146 13.73 22.43 23.89
C GLU A 146 14.29 23.84 23.62
N LEU A 147 13.83 24.48 22.53
CA LEU A 147 14.20 25.85 22.15
C LEU A 147 13.24 26.88 22.77
N PRO A 148 13.71 28.09 23.13
CA PRO A 148 12.84 29.21 23.47
C PRO A 148 11.81 29.48 22.37
N ARG A 149 10.56 29.76 22.75
CA ARG A 149 9.38 29.77 21.89
C ARG A 149 9.53 30.63 20.63
N GLU A 150 10.13 31.81 20.77
CA GLU A 150 10.39 32.73 19.65
C GLU A 150 11.34 32.13 18.61
N LEU A 151 12.41 31.47 19.06
CA LEU A 151 13.43 30.85 18.19
C LEU A 151 12.88 29.60 17.51
N ALA A 152 12.06 28.82 18.22
CA ALA A 152 11.41 27.64 17.69
C ALA A 152 10.52 27.99 16.48
N PHE A 153 9.65 29.00 16.60
CA PHE A 153 8.82 29.46 15.47
C PHE A 153 9.66 30.09 14.34
N GLN A 154 10.67 30.90 14.66
CA GLN A 154 11.58 31.48 13.63
C GLN A 154 12.32 30.42 12.82
N LEU A 155 12.67 29.29 13.41
CA LEU A 155 13.28 28.15 12.71
C LEU A 155 12.29 27.46 11.77
N THR A 156 11.04 27.27 12.21
CA THR A 156 9.96 26.66 11.39
C THR A 156 9.55 27.54 10.21
N ASP A 157 9.40 28.85 10.43
CA ASP A 157 9.09 29.82 9.37
C ASP A 157 10.21 29.88 8.33
N TYR A 158 11.46 29.89 8.81
CA TYR A 158 12.63 29.87 7.94
C TYR A 158 12.74 28.56 7.15
N GLN A 159 12.56 27.39 7.79
CA GLN A 159 12.52 26.10 7.08
C GLN A 159 11.44 26.12 5.98
N SER A 160 10.23 26.55 6.32
CA SER A 160 9.11 26.63 5.38
C SER A 160 9.42 27.53 4.18
N ARG A 161 10.10 28.67 4.41
CA ARG A 161 10.55 29.56 3.33
C ARG A 161 11.65 28.93 2.47
N ILE A 162 12.64 28.28 3.07
CA ILE A 162 13.72 27.64 2.30
C ILE A 162 13.21 26.46 1.47
N LEU A 163 12.31 25.63 2.02
CA LEU A 163 11.60 24.60 1.26
C LEU A 163 10.86 25.22 0.07
N LYS A 164 9.99 26.22 0.32
CA LYS A 164 9.17 26.85 -0.72
C LYS A 164 9.99 27.50 -1.84
N ASN A 165 11.05 28.21 -1.50
CA ASN A 165 11.84 28.98 -2.46
C ASN A 165 12.79 28.10 -3.28
N TYR A 166 13.49 27.16 -2.63
CA TYR A 166 14.64 26.48 -3.24
C TYR A 166 14.38 25.03 -3.67
N ALA A 167 13.33 24.36 -3.18
CA ALA A 167 13.04 22.96 -3.55
C ALA A 167 12.78 22.73 -5.04
N ALA A 168 12.21 23.72 -5.74
CA ALA A 168 11.88 23.66 -7.16
C ALA A 168 12.98 24.22 -8.08
N GLN A 169 13.89 25.04 -7.54
CA GLN A 169 14.89 25.79 -8.31
C GLN A 169 16.34 25.31 -8.06
N GLY A 170 16.56 24.60 -6.95
CA GLY A 170 17.87 24.08 -6.57
C GLY A 170 18.39 22.99 -7.52
N ARG A 171 19.72 22.92 -7.61
CA ARG A 171 20.44 21.89 -8.37
C ARG A 171 20.18 20.52 -7.75
N ALA A 172 19.59 19.60 -8.52
CA ALA A 172 19.44 18.21 -8.11
C ALA A 172 20.81 17.56 -7.82
N ILE A 173 20.99 17.08 -6.58
CA ILE A 173 22.11 16.25 -6.15
C ILE A 173 21.70 14.79 -6.24
N LEU A 174 20.55 14.47 -5.66
CA LEU A 174 19.83 13.20 -5.81
C LEU A 174 18.38 13.57 -6.11
N LYS A 175 17.74 12.98 -7.13
CA LYS A 175 16.32 13.27 -7.43
C LYS A 175 15.63 12.11 -8.14
N LEU A 176 14.88 11.31 -7.38
CA LEU A 176 14.00 10.27 -7.91
C LEU A 176 12.65 10.86 -8.30
N ASN A 177 12.18 10.53 -9.51
CA ASN A 177 10.80 10.76 -9.95
C ASN A 177 10.21 9.43 -10.42
N VAL A 178 8.88 9.33 -10.44
CA VAL A 178 8.16 8.19 -11.02
C VAL A 178 7.28 8.68 -12.16
N ALA A 179 7.14 7.87 -13.19
CA ALA A 179 6.17 8.04 -14.25
C ALA A 179 5.55 6.69 -14.60
N VAL A 180 4.25 6.68 -14.88
CA VAL A 180 3.68 5.59 -15.69
C VAL A 180 4.32 5.71 -17.08
N ALA A 181 4.73 4.58 -17.67
CA ALA A 181 5.27 4.52 -19.03
C ALA A 181 4.26 3.92 -20.01
N GLY A 182 3.32 3.09 -19.52
CA GLY A 182 2.21 2.54 -20.28
C GLY A 182 1.27 1.72 -19.39
N VAL A 183 0.01 1.59 -19.80
CA VAL A 183 -0.98 0.66 -19.27
C VAL A 183 -1.75 0.08 -20.45
N GLU A 184 -1.73 -1.24 -20.59
CA GLU A 184 -2.37 -1.97 -21.69
C GLU A 184 -3.13 -3.19 -21.14
N ARG A 185 -4.05 -3.77 -21.90
CA ARG A 185 -4.68 -5.05 -21.53
C ARG A 185 -3.90 -6.23 -22.07
N GLN A 186 -3.59 -7.20 -21.22
CA GLN A 186 -2.89 -8.43 -21.60
C GLN A 186 -3.37 -9.58 -20.72
N ARG A 187 -3.69 -10.74 -21.30
CA ARG A 187 -4.03 -12.00 -20.57
C ARG A 187 -5.03 -11.80 -19.40
N GLY A 188 -6.17 -11.15 -19.69
CA GLY A 188 -7.23 -10.88 -18.69
C GLY A 188 -6.85 -9.90 -17.57
N LYS A 189 -5.72 -9.20 -17.69
CA LYS A 189 -5.14 -8.29 -16.68
C LYS A 189 -4.62 -7.01 -17.33
N LEU A 190 -4.15 -6.07 -16.51
CA LEU A 190 -3.42 -4.89 -16.96
C LEU A 190 -1.91 -5.19 -16.99
N PHE A 191 -1.30 -5.03 -18.15
CA PHE A 191 0.14 -4.89 -18.29
C PHE A 191 0.51 -3.44 -17.98
N VAL A 192 1.31 -3.21 -16.94
CA VAL A 192 1.63 -1.86 -16.44
C VAL A 192 3.13 -1.66 -16.40
N SER A 193 3.61 -0.61 -17.07
CA SER A 193 5.01 -0.22 -17.08
C SER A 193 5.20 1.02 -16.18
N VAL A 194 6.04 0.90 -15.15
CA VAL A 194 6.40 2.01 -14.25
C VAL A 194 7.87 2.35 -14.43
N ARG A 195 8.17 3.62 -14.72
CA ARG A 195 9.53 4.13 -14.88
C ARG A 195 9.95 5.00 -13.71
N PHE A 196 11.03 4.62 -13.05
CA PHE A 196 11.72 5.44 -12.05
C PHE A 196 12.88 6.18 -12.72
N VAL A 197 12.96 7.50 -12.54
CA VAL A 197 13.95 8.38 -13.20
C VAL A 197 14.77 9.12 -12.16
N ASN A 198 16.09 8.93 -12.18
CA ASN A 198 17.04 9.66 -11.35
C ASN A 198 17.60 10.86 -12.12
N SER A 199 17.06 12.06 -11.88
CA SER A 199 17.59 13.32 -12.42
C SER A 199 18.68 13.96 -11.56
N GLY A 200 19.21 13.22 -10.57
CA GLY A 200 20.34 13.61 -9.74
C GLY A 200 21.71 13.27 -10.36
N ARG A 201 22.76 13.65 -9.64
CA ARG A 201 24.19 13.45 -9.96
C ARG A 201 24.80 12.25 -9.24
N TYR A 202 24.10 11.66 -8.28
CA TYR A 202 24.49 10.48 -7.51
C TYR A 202 23.55 9.30 -7.83
N PRO A 203 24.02 8.04 -7.78
CA PRO A 203 23.16 6.87 -7.94
C PRO A 203 22.15 6.77 -6.79
N ILE A 204 21.03 6.08 -7.04
CA ILE A 204 19.99 5.81 -6.05
C ILE A 204 19.84 4.31 -5.85
N LEU A 205 19.88 3.86 -4.60
CA LEU A 205 19.66 2.48 -4.19
C LEU A 205 18.21 2.32 -3.69
N MET A 206 17.53 1.28 -4.15
CA MET A 206 16.20 0.89 -3.68
C MET A 206 15.96 -0.61 -3.86
N SER A 207 15.14 -1.21 -3.01
CA SER A 207 14.67 -2.60 -3.22
C SER A 207 13.71 -2.67 -4.42
N ARG A 208 13.72 -3.78 -5.17
CA ARG A 208 12.77 -4.00 -6.28
C ARG A 208 11.30 -4.01 -5.78
N PRO A 209 10.32 -3.46 -6.52
CA PRO A 209 8.93 -3.45 -6.09
C PRO A 209 8.28 -4.82 -5.81
N ASP A 210 8.78 -5.92 -6.37
CA ASP A 210 8.29 -7.28 -6.10
C ASP A 210 8.76 -7.84 -4.75
N THR A 211 9.80 -7.28 -4.13
CA THR A 211 10.27 -7.68 -2.78
C THR A 211 9.64 -6.83 -1.66
N TRP A 212 8.79 -5.86 -2.03
CA TRP A 212 8.14 -4.93 -1.09
C TRP A 212 7.04 -5.60 -0.27
N ARG A 213 6.92 -5.22 1.00
CA ARG A 213 5.88 -5.72 1.91
C ARG A 213 4.69 -4.76 1.90
N GLN A 214 3.56 -5.22 1.36
CA GLN A 214 2.28 -4.51 1.07
C GLN A 214 1.61 -3.75 2.24
N HIS A 215 2.23 -3.65 3.42
CA HIS A 215 1.73 -2.86 4.57
C HIS A 215 2.74 -1.80 5.04
N ARG A 216 3.88 -1.65 4.33
CA ARG A 216 4.85 -0.58 4.54
C ARG A 216 5.04 0.19 3.25
N ASP A 217 5.55 -0.50 2.23
CA ASP A 217 5.91 0.06 0.93
C ASP A 217 4.74 -0.13 -0.05
N ARG A 218 4.55 0.82 -0.97
CA ARG A 218 3.43 0.89 -1.91
C ARG A 218 3.90 1.38 -3.27
N LEU A 219 3.42 0.73 -4.34
CA LEU A 219 3.51 1.23 -5.71
C LEU A 219 2.12 1.13 -6.33
N ASP A 220 1.30 2.17 -6.17
CA ASP A 220 -0.02 2.22 -6.76
C ASP A 220 0.03 2.91 -8.13
N VAL A 221 -0.65 2.34 -9.13
CA VAL A 221 -0.92 3.02 -10.42
C VAL A 221 -2.43 3.08 -10.63
N GLY A 222 -2.97 4.26 -10.90
CA GLY A 222 -4.42 4.47 -10.98
C GLY A 222 -4.80 5.81 -11.60
N THR A 223 -6.08 6.17 -11.50
CA THR A 223 -6.59 7.40 -12.12
C THR A 223 -6.15 8.69 -11.41
N ILE A 224 -6.13 9.80 -12.16
CA ILE A 224 -5.85 11.14 -11.64
C ILE A 224 -7.07 12.03 -11.87
N ASP A 225 -7.53 12.67 -10.79
CA ASP A 225 -8.54 13.75 -10.79
C ASP A 225 -9.86 13.35 -11.50
N ILE A 226 -10.43 12.20 -11.11
CA ILE A 226 -11.71 11.64 -11.60
C ILE A 226 -12.67 11.40 -10.42
N ASP A 227 -13.98 11.55 -10.63
CA ASP A 227 -15.01 11.18 -9.65
C ASP A 227 -14.95 9.69 -9.26
N ASP A 228 -15.17 9.37 -7.98
CA ASP A 228 -15.15 8.02 -7.38
C ASP A 228 -15.84 6.93 -8.23
N SER A 229 -16.90 7.29 -8.96
CA SER A 229 -17.69 6.37 -9.80
C SER A 229 -16.95 5.79 -11.02
N ASN A 230 -15.79 6.33 -11.37
CA ASN A 230 -14.94 5.91 -12.50
C ASN A 230 -13.47 5.68 -12.10
N ASP A 231 -13.09 5.92 -10.85
CA ASP A 231 -11.75 5.69 -10.34
C ASP A 231 -11.42 4.19 -10.21
N TRP A 232 -10.18 3.82 -10.54
CA TRP A 232 -9.59 2.49 -10.46
C TRP A 232 -8.07 2.59 -10.25
N GLY A 233 -7.48 1.54 -9.68
CA GLY A 233 -6.03 1.40 -9.56
C GLY A 233 -5.56 -0.06 -9.54
N VAL A 234 -4.25 -0.22 -9.45
CA VAL A 234 -3.53 -1.48 -9.17
C VAL A 234 -2.48 -1.18 -8.11
N ASP A 235 -2.41 -1.99 -7.05
CA ASP A 235 -1.22 -2.07 -6.22
C ASP A 235 -0.23 -3.03 -6.89
N LEU A 236 1.01 -2.59 -7.02
CA LEU A 236 2.11 -3.31 -7.66
C LEU A 236 3.21 -3.68 -6.65
N ALA A 237 3.08 -3.28 -5.37
CA ALA A 237 3.97 -3.74 -4.32
C ALA A 237 3.79 -5.25 -4.09
N GLY A 238 4.89 -6.01 -4.07
CA GLY A 238 4.87 -7.47 -3.97
C GLY A 238 4.37 -8.19 -5.23
N VAL A 239 4.01 -7.47 -6.31
CA VAL A 239 3.58 -8.10 -7.58
C VAL A 239 4.81 -8.49 -8.39
N PRO A 240 4.93 -9.75 -8.87
CA PRO A 240 6.08 -10.19 -9.65
C PRO A 240 6.33 -9.34 -10.91
N ILE A 241 7.58 -8.90 -11.08
CA ILE A 241 8.02 -8.09 -12.22
C ILE A 241 8.22 -9.01 -13.44
N VAL A 242 7.51 -8.72 -14.53
CA VAL A 242 7.53 -9.48 -15.79
C VAL A 242 8.91 -9.47 -16.45
N ASN A 243 9.65 -8.35 -16.35
CA ASN A 243 11.04 -8.23 -16.77
C ASN A 243 12.05 -8.43 -15.61
N GLY A 244 11.69 -9.19 -14.57
CA GLY A 244 12.53 -9.39 -13.38
C GLY A 244 13.93 -9.98 -13.67
N THR A 245 14.11 -10.65 -14.81
CA THR A 245 15.42 -11.15 -15.29
C THR A 245 16.40 -10.03 -15.69
N GLU A 246 15.95 -8.80 -15.87
CA GLU A 246 16.80 -7.61 -16.06
C GLU A 246 17.38 -7.10 -14.73
N PHE A 247 16.86 -7.57 -13.59
CA PHE A 247 17.17 -7.09 -12.24
C PHE A 247 17.47 -8.27 -11.29
N PRO A 248 18.60 -8.98 -11.46
CA PRO A 248 18.89 -10.21 -10.70
C PRO A 248 18.93 -9.97 -9.18
N ASP A 249 19.42 -8.81 -8.74
CA ASP A 249 19.57 -8.45 -7.33
C ASP A 249 18.27 -7.89 -6.71
N GLU A 250 18.05 -8.14 -5.41
CA GLU A 250 16.89 -7.59 -4.67
C GLU A 250 16.97 -6.07 -4.45
N THR A 251 18.19 -5.52 -4.43
CA THR A 251 18.47 -4.08 -4.35
C THR A 251 19.06 -3.63 -5.68
N LEU A 252 18.38 -2.70 -6.34
CA LEU A 252 18.82 -2.14 -7.62
C LEU A 252 19.49 -0.78 -7.46
N THR A 253 20.35 -0.45 -8.41
CA THR A 253 20.97 0.89 -8.53
C THR A 253 20.38 1.61 -9.73
N ILE A 254 19.78 2.78 -9.52
CA ILE A 254 19.39 3.69 -10.61
C ILE A 254 20.55 4.68 -10.84
N PRO A 255 21.26 4.64 -11.98
CA PRO A 255 22.41 5.49 -12.24
C PRO A 255 22.07 6.99 -12.18
N ALA A 256 23.09 7.83 -11.92
CA ALA A 256 22.96 9.28 -12.04
C ALA A 256 22.54 9.68 -13.48
N GLY A 257 21.51 10.53 -13.61
CA GLY A 257 20.88 10.84 -14.90
C GLY A 257 20.13 9.68 -15.56
N GLY A 258 20.08 8.50 -14.92
CA GLY A 258 19.54 7.26 -15.47
C GLY A 258 18.05 7.03 -15.15
N ASN A 259 17.53 5.91 -15.64
CA ASN A 259 16.19 5.45 -15.31
C ASN A 259 16.13 3.91 -15.36
N VAL A 260 15.10 3.35 -14.71
CA VAL A 260 14.74 1.92 -14.75
C VAL A 260 13.25 1.81 -15.02
N THR A 261 12.81 0.78 -15.76
CA THR A 261 11.38 0.52 -16.03
C THR A 261 11.02 -0.89 -15.60
N PHE A 262 10.05 -1.02 -14.70
CA PHE A 262 9.49 -2.29 -14.25
C PHE A 262 8.15 -2.54 -14.93
N ASN A 263 7.94 -3.75 -15.42
CA ASN A 263 6.71 -4.19 -16.05
C ASN A 263 5.98 -5.18 -15.14
N PHE A 264 4.69 -5.01 -14.95
CA PHE A 264 3.84 -5.84 -14.08
C PHE A 264 2.63 -6.38 -14.84
N LEU A 265 2.01 -7.44 -14.32
CA LEU A 265 0.75 -7.99 -14.84
C LEU A 265 -0.28 -8.14 -13.71
N ALA A 266 -1.01 -7.07 -13.43
CA ALA A 266 -1.89 -6.93 -12.28
C ALA A 266 -3.38 -6.85 -12.66
N ALA A 267 -4.28 -7.31 -11.80
CA ALA A 267 -5.71 -7.08 -11.94
C ALA A 267 -6.11 -5.81 -11.14
N PRO A 268 -6.96 -4.93 -11.69
CA PRO A 268 -7.37 -3.69 -11.04
C PRO A 268 -8.29 -3.94 -9.85
N ASP A 269 -8.19 -3.07 -8.84
CA ASP A 269 -8.97 -3.12 -7.58
C ASP A 269 -10.49 -2.99 -7.81
N ARG A 270 -10.87 -2.41 -8.96
CA ARG A 270 -12.24 -2.03 -9.33
C ARG A 270 -12.53 -2.32 -10.79
N LYS A 271 -13.83 -2.28 -11.09
CA LYS A 271 -14.33 -2.30 -12.47
C LYS A 271 -13.92 -1.04 -13.22
N ILE A 272 -13.44 -1.23 -14.44
CA ILE A 272 -13.07 -0.14 -15.35
C ILE A 272 -14.17 -0.03 -16.41
N LYS A 273 -14.53 1.17 -16.85
CA LYS A 273 -15.46 1.36 -17.98
C LYS A 273 -14.66 1.65 -19.25
N ARG A 274 -15.22 1.38 -20.41
CA ARG A 274 -14.69 1.90 -21.68
C ARG A 274 -14.63 3.43 -21.62
N GLY A 275 -13.52 4.00 -22.05
CA GLY A 275 -13.26 5.42 -21.88
C GLY A 275 -11.78 5.76 -21.93
N THR A 276 -11.47 7.06 -21.79
CA THR A 276 -10.11 7.60 -21.79
C THR A 276 -9.79 8.17 -20.41
N TYR A 277 -8.67 7.74 -19.84
CA TYR A 277 -8.26 7.96 -18.46
C TYR A 277 -6.93 8.69 -18.40
N ARG A 278 -6.79 9.62 -17.45
CA ARG A 278 -5.50 10.18 -17.02
C ARG A 278 -4.98 9.29 -15.90
N VAL A 279 -3.78 8.73 -16.04
CA VAL A 279 -3.20 7.82 -15.04
C VAL A 279 -1.88 8.34 -14.47
N GLY A 280 -1.64 8.00 -13.20
CA GLY A 280 -0.46 8.37 -12.43
C GLY A 280 0.04 7.23 -11.57
N ALA A 281 1.15 7.49 -10.87
CA ALA A 281 1.74 6.57 -9.92
C ALA A 281 1.90 7.25 -8.55
N LEU A 282 1.68 6.49 -7.48
CA LEU A 282 2.01 6.80 -6.09
C LEU A 282 3.10 5.83 -5.64
N VAL A 283 4.13 6.34 -4.98
CA VAL A 283 5.23 5.57 -4.41
C VAL A 283 5.35 5.91 -2.94
N ILE A 284 5.42 4.89 -2.08
CA ILE A 284 5.94 4.97 -0.71
C ILE A 284 6.99 3.87 -0.57
N ALA A 285 8.26 4.21 -0.37
CA ALA A 285 9.37 3.25 -0.41
C ALA A 285 10.52 3.66 0.52
N GLY A 286 11.47 2.76 0.77
CA GLY A 286 12.81 3.13 1.26
C GLY A 286 13.77 3.41 0.11
N ILE A 287 14.55 4.51 0.17
CA ILE A 287 15.64 4.78 -0.78
C ILE A 287 16.91 5.27 -0.07
N GLY A 288 18.06 5.06 -0.70
CA GLY A 288 19.37 5.57 -0.27
C GLY A 288 20.31 5.78 -1.46
N GLY A 289 21.61 5.86 -1.21
CA GLY A 289 22.64 5.99 -2.24
C GLY A 289 24.00 6.32 -1.65
N ASP A 290 25.08 6.02 -2.37
CA ASP A 290 26.44 6.24 -1.85
C ASP A 290 26.79 7.73 -1.73
N GLY A 291 27.38 8.11 -0.59
CA GLY A 291 27.88 9.46 -0.33
C GLY A 291 26.84 10.38 0.30
N ILE A 292 26.39 11.42 -0.44
CA ILE A 292 25.67 12.62 0.07
C ILE A 292 24.21 12.33 0.50
N ALA A 293 23.80 11.05 0.54
CA ALA A 293 22.50 10.61 1.04
C ALA A 293 22.53 9.12 1.40
N ALA A 294 23.51 8.70 2.22
CA ALA A 294 23.72 7.30 2.64
C ALA A 294 22.40 6.56 2.97
N THR A 295 21.50 7.25 3.67
CA THR A 295 20.08 6.91 3.73
C THR A 295 19.22 8.16 3.57
N MET A 296 18.17 8.07 2.75
CA MET A 296 17.06 9.04 2.80
C MET A 296 15.91 8.57 3.71
N GLY A 297 16.02 7.35 4.24
CA GLY A 297 14.95 6.68 4.97
C GLY A 297 13.76 6.33 4.06
N ARG A 298 12.55 6.49 4.60
CA ARG A 298 11.31 6.35 3.82
C ARG A 298 11.03 7.63 3.04
N VAL A 299 10.42 7.47 1.88
CA VAL A 299 10.00 8.55 0.99
C VAL A 299 8.59 8.29 0.46
N GLY A 300 7.82 9.35 0.21
CA GLY A 300 6.47 9.29 -0.36
C GLY A 300 6.24 10.39 -1.41
N PHE A 301 5.83 10.00 -2.61
CA PHE A 301 5.65 10.92 -3.74
C PHE A 301 4.75 10.38 -4.85
N THR A 302 4.27 11.27 -5.72
CA THR A 302 3.53 10.93 -6.93
C THR A 302 4.29 11.27 -8.21
N SER A 303 3.77 10.79 -9.34
CA SER A 303 4.10 11.23 -10.69
C SER A 303 3.79 12.71 -10.96
N ASP A 304 4.26 13.23 -12.10
CA ASP A 304 3.89 14.55 -12.60
C ASP A 304 2.47 14.58 -13.19
N ASN A 305 1.49 14.87 -12.34
CA ASN A 305 0.08 15.00 -12.74
C ASN A 305 -0.19 16.19 -13.71
N SER A 306 0.80 17.05 -14.00
CA SER A 306 0.69 18.02 -15.10
C SER A 306 0.96 17.40 -16.48
N LYS A 307 1.61 16.23 -16.52
CA LYS A 307 1.91 15.42 -17.72
C LYS A 307 1.55 13.94 -17.49
N PRO A 308 0.27 13.64 -17.19
CA PRO A 308 -0.15 12.27 -16.95
C PRO A 308 -0.07 11.43 -18.23
N VAL A 309 0.04 10.12 -18.10
CA VAL A 309 -0.20 9.22 -19.24
C VAL A 309 -1.70 9.19 -19.51
N VAL A 310 -2.06 9.17 -20.79
CA VAL A 310 -3.44 9.01 -21.25
C VAL A 310 -3.62 7.59 -21.76
N VAL A 311 -4.58 6.87 -21.18
CA VAL A 311 -4.87 5.45 -21.46
C VAL A 311 -6.30 5.35 -21.97
N THR A 312 -6.56 4.57 -23.01
CA THR A 312 -7.90 4.35 -23.53
C THR A 312 -8.25 2.87 -23.47
N PHE A 313 -9.38 2.55 -22.83
CA PHE A 313 -9.99 1.22 -22.88
C PHE A 313 -11.19 1.24 -23.82
N ASP A 314 -11.19 0.31 -24.76
CA ASP A 314 -12.23 0.09 -25.78
C ASP A 314 -13.49 -0.57 -25.19
N ARG A 315 -13.31 -1.39 -24.15
CA ARG A 315 -14.34 -2.18 -23.46
C ARG A 315 -14.25 -2.01 -21.93
N ASP A 316 -15.27 -2.47 -21.23
CA ASP A 316 -15.34 -2.47 -19.75
C ASP A 316 -14.43 -3.55 -19.14
N TYR A 317 -14.22 -3.55 -17.82
CA TYR A 317 -13.55 -4.60 -17.05
C TYR A 317 -14.37 -4.92 -15.79
N PRO A 318 -14.64 -6.20 -15.48
CA PRO A 318 -14.42 -7.36 -16.34
C PRO A 318 -15.40 -7.38 -17.53
N SER A 319 -14.95 -7.93 -18.65
CA SER A 319 -15.71 -8.09 -19.90
C SER A 319 -15.64 -9.50 -20.50
N THR A 320 -14.84 -10.39 -19.90
CA THR A 320 -14.78 -11.82 -20.20
C THR A 320 -14.89 -12.64 -18.91
N PRO A 321 -15.24 -13.93 -18.96
CA PRO A 321 -15.26 -14.77 -17.77
C PRO A 321 -13.90 -14.87 -17.06
N GLU A 322 -12.79 -14.87 -17.82
CA GLU A 322 -11.43 -14.87 -17.26
C GLU A 322 -11.11 -13.56 -16.52
N GLU A 323 -11.48 -12.40 -17.08
CA GLU A 323 -11.33 -11.11 -16.38
C GLU A 323 -12.20 -11.08 -15.10
N LEU A 324 -13.40 -11.67 -15.14
CA LEU A 324 -14.31 -11.78 -14.00
C LEU A 324 -13.75 -12.69 -12.90
N GLU A 325 -13.32 -13.91 -13.23
CA GLU A 325 -12.78 -14.88 -12.27
C GLU A 325 -11.53 -14.33 -11.56
N ASN A 326 -10.67 -13.60 -12.28
CA ASN A 326 -9.53 -12.90 -11.68
C ASN A 326 -9.99 -11.80 -10.71
N TYR A 327 -10.97 -10.97 -11.11
CA TYR A 327 -11.54 -9.92 -10.26
C TYR A 327 -12.19 -10.50 -9.00
N GLU A 328 -13.07 -11.51 -9.12
CA GLU A 328 -13.76 -12.14 -7.99
C GLU A 328 -12.79 -12.90 -7.05
N ALA A 329 -11.67 -13.43 -7.56
CA ALA A 329 -10.65 -14.04 -6.71
C ALA A 329 -9.93 -13.00 -5.83
N GLN A 330 -9.37 -11.95 -6.45
CA GLN A 330 -8.71 -10.84 -5.74
C GLN A 330 -9.68 -10.13 -4.78
N LYS A 331 -10.94 -9.98 -5.18
CA LYS A 331 -11.96 -9.30 -4.40
C LYS A 331 -12.43 -10.09 -3.18
N ARG A 332 -12.58 -11.42 -3.30
CA ARG A 332 -12.79 -12.31 -2.13
C ARG A 332 -11.64 -12.21 -1.13
N GLU A 333 -10.40 -12.21 -1.61
CA GLU A 333 -9.22 -12.11 -0.73
C GLU A 333 -9.22 -10.78 0.03
N ALA A 334 -9.39 -9.65 -0.66
CA ALA A 334 -9.47 -8.33 -0.04
C ALA A 334 -10.63 -8.18 0.98
N MET A 335 -11.78 -8.80 0.69
CA MET A 335 -12.97 -8.76 1.55
C MET A 335 -12.98 -9.82 2.67
N SER A 336 -12.09 -10.82 2.62
CA SER A 336 -12.04 -11.91 3.61
C SER A 336 -11.74 -11.42 5.03
N SER A 337 -10.98 -10.34 5.15
CA SER A 337 -10.67 -9.66 6.41
C SER A 337 -11.79 -8.73 6.92
N GLN A 338 -12.89 -8.61 6.19
CA GLN A 338 -14.00 -7.69 6.47
C GLN A 338 -15.36 -8.42 6.52
N PRO A 339 -15.54 -9.40 7.44
CA PRO A 339 -16.83 -10.08 7.63
C PRO A 339 -17.92 -9.09 8.06
N VAL A 340 -19.08 -9.13 7.41
CA VAL A 340 -20.21 -8.27 7.74
C VAL A 340 -21.10 -8.97 8.76
N LEU A 341 -21.07 -8.48 10.00
CA LEU A 341 -21.90 -8.96 11.10
C LEU A 341 -23.38 -8.57 10.89
N PRO A 342 -24.35 -9.39 11.34
CA PRO A 342 -25.77 -9.01 11.37
C PRO A 342 -26.00 -7.62 11.97
N GLY A 343 -26.95 -6.87 11.41
CA GLY A 343 -27.25 -5.48 11.76
C GLY A 343 -26.27 -4.43 11.21
N SER A 344 -25.06 -4.81 10.79
CA SER A 344 -24.09 -3.93 10.12
C SER A 344 -24.47 -3.69 8.66
N GLU A 345 -23.90 -2.65 8.02
CA GLU A 345 -24.19 -2.32 6.61
C GLU A 345 -23.15 -2.91 5.66
N PHE A 346 -23.59 -3.44 4.52
CA PHE A 346 -22.68 -3.96 3.48
C PHE A 346 -21.92 -2.80 2.81
N ALA A 347 -20.59 -2.94 2.69
CA ALA A 347 -19.72 -1.92 2.09
C ALA A 347 -19.92 -1.73 0.58
N GLU A 348 -20.47 -2.73 -0.11
CA GLU A 348 -20.69 -2.77 -1.56
C GLU A 348 -21.81 -3.74 -1.98
N ASP A 349 -22.11 -3.77 -3.28
CA ASP A 349 -23.03 -4.76 -3.85
C ASP A 349 -22.30 -6.11 -4.04
N GLY A 350 -22.97 -7.22 -3.74
CA GLY A 350 -22.32 -8.54 -3.78
C GLY A 350 -23.29 -9.71 -3.64
N TYR A 351 -22.83 -10.88 -4.06
CA TYR A 351 -23.29 -12.15 -3.53
C TYR A 351 -22.43 -12.50 -2.30
N TYR A 352 -23.07 -12.70 -1.16
CA TYR A 352 -22.43 -13.02 0.12
C TYR A 352 -22.85 -14.41 0.60
N ARG A 353 -21.97 -15.08 1.33
CA ARG A 353 -22.23 -16.36 2.01
C ARG A 353 -22.26 -16.18 3.51
N ALA A 354 -23.16 -16.89 4.19
CA ALA A 354 -23.17 -16.97 5.64
C ALA A 354 -22.10 -18.00 6.08
N VAL A 355 -21.21 -17.61 6.98
CA VAL A 355 -20.13 -18.47 7.51
C VAL A 355 -20.11 -18.37 9.03
N SER A 356 -20.15 -19.52 9.69
CA SER A 356 -20.04 -19.65 11.15
C SER A 356 -18.63 -19.29 11.61
N MET A 357 -18.51 -18.37 12.55
CA MET A 357 -17.24 -17.94 13.14
C MET A 357 -16.73 -18.90 14.24
N VAL A 358 -17.42 -20.03 14.47
CA VAL A 358 -17.11 -21.00 15.54
C VAL A 358 -16.42 -22.25 14.98
N ASP A 359 -16.89 -22.75 13.85
CA ASP A 359 -16.47 -24.01 13.21
C ASP A 359 -16.21 -23.86 11.70
N GLU A 360 -16.14 -22.62 11.21
CA GLU A 360 -15.94 -22.23 9.80
C GLU A 360 -16.99 -22.83 8.83
N GLN A 361 -18.12 -23.35 9.34
CA GLN A 361 -19.17 -23.94 8.53
C GLN A 361 -19.76 -22.91 7.56
N ARG A 362 -19.80 -23.25 6.27
CA ARG A 362 -20.24 -22.37 5.17
C ARG A 362 -21.64 -22.73 4.70
N SER A 363 -22.50 -21.72 4.46
CA SER A 363 -23.82 -21.94 3.86
C SER A 363 -23.70 -22.44 2.42
N ARG A 364 -24.58 -23.36 2.00
CA ARG A 364 -24.64 -23.90 0.63
C ARG A 364 -24.83 -22.79 -0.41
N PHE A 365 -25.84 -21.95 -0.20
CA PHE A 365 -26.24 -20.89 -1.12
C PHE A 365 -25.62 -19.54 -0.76
N VAL A 366 -25.63 -18.61 -1.73
CA VAL A 366 -25.22 -17.20 -1.58
C VAL A 366 -26.42 -16.26 -1.73
N SER A 367 -26.43 -15.18 -0.96
CA SER A 367 -27.50 -14.17 -0.96
C SER A 367 -27.03 -12.85 -1.59
N LYS A 368 -27.87 -12.23 -2.42
CA LYS A 368 -27.56 -10.96 -3.09
C LYS A 368 -27.92 -9.78 -2.18
N PHE A 369 -26.93 -8.95 -1.86
CA PHE A 369 -27.11 -7.73 -1.06
C PHE A 369 -26.56 -6.51 -1.79
N ARG A 370 -26.96 -5.32 -1.33
CA ARG A 370 -26.53 -4.02 -1.87
C ARG A 370 -25.74 -3.21 -0.85
N LYS A 371 -24.91 -2.29 -1.33
CA LYS A 371 -24.24 -1.28 -0.52
C LYS A 371 -25.23 -0.52 0.38
N GLY A 372 -24.91 -0.38 1.65
CA GLY A 372 -25.74 0.31 2.64
C GLY A 372 -27.00 -0.47 3.07
N GLN A 373 -27.26 -1.66 2.52
CA GLN A 373 -28.25 -2.56 3.08
C GLN A 373 -27.72 -3.12 4.41
N ARG A 374 -28.58 -3.23 5.43
CA ARG A 374 -28.22 -3.93 6.66
C ARG A 374 -28.22 -5.44 6.47
N ALA A 375 -27.17 -6.09 6.95
CA ALA A 375 -27.05 -7.53 7.03
C ALA A 375 -28.17 -8.12 7.89
N PRO A 376 -28.99 -9.04 7.36
CA PRO A 376 -29.96 -9.78 8.16
C PRO A 376 -29.25 -10.83 9.03
N GLU A 377 -29.94 -11.33 10.05
CA GLU A 377 -29.61 -12.62 10.63
C GLU A 377 -29.70 -13.72 9.54
N PRO A 378 -28.78 -14.70 9.49
CA PRO A 378 -28.79 -15.78 8.51
C PRO A 378 -29.81 -16.88 8.86
N GLU A 379 -31.05 -16.48 9.14
CA GLU A 379 -32.16 -17.39 9.47
C GLU A 379 -32.43 -18.36 8.32
N GLY A 380 -32.57 -19.66 8.65
CA GLY A 380 -32.78 -20.70 7.65
C GLY A 380 -31.56 -21.05 6.79
N ALA A 381 -30.37 -20.51 7.07
CA ALA A 381 -29.15 -20.90 6.37
C ALA A 381 -28.83 -22.40 6.61
N VAL A 382 -28.58 -23.11 5.51
CA VAL A 382 -28.19 -24.53 5.52
C VAL A 382 -26.76 -24.73 5.03
N ASP A 383 -26.06 -25.70 5.60
CA ASP A 383 -24.72 -26.12 5.20
C ASP A 383 -24.71 -26.84 3.84
N GLU A 384 -23.52 -27.22 3.34
CA GLU A 384 -23.42 -27.96 2.07
C GLU A 384 -24.25 -29.27 2.04
N ASN A 385 -24.51 -29.88 3.20
CA ASN A 385 -25.32 -31.10 3.34
C ASN A 385 -26.84 -30.82 3.43
N GLY A 386 -27.28 -29.56 3.45
CA GLY A 386 -28.69 -29.18 3.62
C GLY A 386 -29.17 -29.20 5.08
N LYS A 387 -28.26 -29.29 6.06
CA LYS A 387 -28.58 -29.22 7.49
C LYS A 387 -28.60 -27.76 7.95
N PRO A 388 -29.50 -27.36 8.88
CA PRO A 388 -29.45 -26.03 9.47
C PRO A 388 -28.07 -25.73 10.09
N MET A 389 -27.52 -24.55 9.83
CA MET A 389 -26.29 -24.10 10.47
C MET A 389 -26.53 -23.89 11.97
N LEU A 390 -25.67 -24.46 12.82
CA LEU A 390 -25.95 -24.63 14.25
C LEU A 390 -25.79 -23.36 15.09
N TYR A 391 -25.12 -22.32 14.56
CA TYR A 391 -24.76 -21.11 15.32
C TYR A 391 -25.11 -19.78 14.60
N PRO A 392 -26.39 -19.49 14.30
CA PRO A 392 -26.80 -18.23 13.66
C PRO A 392 -26.24 -16.94 14.32
N PRO A 393 -26.29 -16.72 15.65
CA PRO A 393 -25.79 -15.48 16.26
C PRO A 393 -24.25 -15.37 16.32
N ALA A 394 -23.53 -16.37 15.78
CA ALA A 394 -22.09 -16.33 15.57
C ALA A 394 -21.72 -16.48 14.07
N THR A 395 -22.67 -16.24 13.17
CA THR A 395 -22.49 -16.36 11.72
C THR A 395 -22.37 -14.98 11.08
N SER A 396 -21.38 -14.79 10.20
CA SER A 396 -21.11 -13.53 9.49
C SER A 396 -21.26 -13.68 7.98
N TRP A 397 -21.50 -12.58 7.29
CA TRP A 397 -21.60 -12.56 5.82
C TRP A 397 -20.24 -12.22 5.19
N PHE A 398 -19.72 -13.12 4.36
CA PHE A 398 -18.50 -12.95 3.58
C PHE A 398 -18.82 -12.74 2.11
N TRP A 399 -18.17 -11.77 1.45
CA TRP A 399 -18.33 -11.53 0.01
C TRP A 399 -17.76 -12.73 -0.77
N GLU A 400 -18.51 -13.27 -1.72
CA GLU A 400 -18.08 -14.39 -2.59
C GLU A 400 -17.94 -13.98 -4.05
N ALA A 401 -18.82 -13.10 -4.53
CA ALA A 401 -18.98 -12.90 -5.95
C ALA A 401 -19.60 -11.55 -6.31
N ASP A 402 -19.25 -11.08 -7.49
CA ASP A 402 -19.77 -9.87 -8.08
C ASP A 402 -21.19 -10.10 -8.61
N PRO A 403 -22.12 -9.12 -8.50
CA PRO A 403 -23.49 -9.24 -8.98
C PRO A 403 -23.66 -9.08 -10.51
N GLY A 404 -22.57 -8.82 -11.24
CA GLY A 404 -22.50 -8.71 -12.69
C GLY A 404 -22.71 -7.29 -13.22
N LEU A 405 -22.32 -7.07 -14.48
CA LEU A 405 -22.78 -5.94 -15.29
C LEU A 405 -23.57 -6.51 -16.49
N PRO A 406 -24.83 -6.09 -16.73
CA PRO A 406 -25.58 -6.53 -17.90
C PRO A 406 -24.86 -6.19 -19.21
N PRO A 407 -24.91 -7.06 -20.25
CA PRO A 407 -25.67 -8.30 -20.34
C PRO A 407 -25.01 -9.51 -19.66
N TYR A 408 -23.75 -9.39 -19.24
CA TYR A 408 -22.98 -10.45 -18.57
C TYR A 408 -23.32 -10.53 -17.07
N GLY A 409 -24.63 -10.59 -16.79
CA GLY A 409 -25.14 -10.82 -15.44
C GLY A 409 -24.64 -12.16 -14.92
N THR A 410 -23.95 -12.14 -13.78
CA THR A 410 -23.34 -13.32 -13.14
C THR A 410 -24.39 -14.10 -12.36
N ASP A 411 -25.54 -14.34 -12.98
CA ASP A 411 -26.73 -14.91 -12.34
C ASP A 411 -26.38 -16.23 -11.67
N VAL A 412 -26.56 -16.26 -10.35
CA VAL A 412 -26.38 -17.48 -9.54
C VAL A 412 -27.49 -18.51 -9.78
N VAL A 413 -28.38 -18.30 -10.76
CA VAL A 413 -29.40 -19.26 -11.18
C VAL A 413 -29.36 -19.41 -12.70
N CYS A 414 -29.18 -20.64 -13.19
CA CYS A 414 -29.16 -20.94 -14.62
C CYS A 414 -30.14 -22.08 -14.98
N ARG A 415 -30.76 -21.99 -16.15
CA ARG A 415 -31.67 -23.03 -16.64
C ARG A 415 -30.90 -24.16 -17.35
N PRO A 416 -31.35 -25.42 -17.27
CA PRO A 416 -30.82 -26.51 -18.09
C PRO A 416 -30.77 -26.14 -19.58
N GLY A 417 -29.71 -26.56 -20.28
CA GLY A 417 -29.52 -26.27 -21.70
C GLY A 417 -29.22 -24.80 -22.04
N LYS A 418 -28.93 -23.94 -21.06
CA LYS A 418 -28.38 -22.59 -21.28
C LYS A 418 -26.87 -22.56 -21.06
N ALA A 419 -26.22 -21.55 -21.62
CA ALA A 419 -24.81 -21.29 -21.33
C ALA A 419 -24.66 -20.89 -19.85
N CYS A 420 -23.70 -21.51 -19.18
CA CYS A 420 -23.33 -21.25 -17.80
C CYS A 420 -22.82 -19.81 -17.66
N PRO A 421 -23.39 -18.96 -16.78
CA PRO A 421 -23.01 -17.55 -16.67
C PRO A 421 -21.71 -17.32 -15.88
N ARG A 422 -21.28 -18.30 -15.05
CA ARG A 422 -20.10 -18.19 -14.19
C ARG A 422 -19.53 -19.56 -13.84
N SER A 423 -18.20 -19.69 -13.79
CA SER A 423 -17.55 -20.95 -13.43
C SER A 423 -17.77 -21.34 -11.96
N GLY A 424 -17.74 -22.63 -11.68
CA GLY A 424 -17.72 -23.18 -10.31
C GLY A 424 -18.67 -24.36 -10.10
N ARG A 425 -19.09 -24.51 -8.85
CA ARG A 425 -20.02 -25.55 -8.36
C ARG A 425 -21.47 -25.09 -8.49
N TRP A 426 -22.30 -25.96 -9.06
CA TRP A 426 -23.72 -25.72 -9.27
C TRP A 426 -24.57 -26.87 -8.70
N PHE A 427 -25.64 -26.54 -8.00
CA PHE A 427 -26.56 -27.44 -7.32
C PHE A 427 -27.88 -27.56 -8.08
N GLU A 428 -28.40 -28.77 -8.30
CA GLU A 428 -29.72 -28.99 -8.90
C GLU A 428 -30.83 -28.65 -7.90
N ARG A 429 -31.51 -27.51 -8.09
CA ARG A 429 -32.58 -27.02 -7.23
C ARG A 429 -33.95 -27.16 -7.88
N LYS A 430 -34.90 -27.78 -7.17
CA LYS A 430 -36.25 -28.06 -7.68
C LYS A 430 -37.24 -27.07 -7.08
N GLN A 431 -37.88 -26.25 -7.91
CA GLN A 431 -38.99 -25.43 -7.44
C GLN A 431 -40.20 -26.33 -7.16
N LEU A 432 -40.81 -26.22 -5.97
CA LEU A 432 -42.01 -26.99 -5.65
C LEU A 432 -43.18 -26.56 -6.55
N PRO A 433 -44.05 -27.49 -7.00
CA PRO A 433 -45.03 -27.25 -8.06
C PRO A 433 -46.23 -26.38 -7.66
N TYR A 434 -46.27 -25.87 -6.43
CA TYR A 434 -47.37 -25.05 -5.91
C TYR A 434 -46.95 -23.58 -5.76
N PRO A 435 -47.82 -22.61 -6.09
CA PRO A 435 -47.55 -21.18 -5.94
C PRO A 435 -47.68 -20.73 -4.48
N MET A 436 -46.89 -21.32 -3.59
CA MET A 436 -46.65 -20.74 -2.26
C MET A 436 -45.72 -19.53 -2.42
N PHE A 437 -46.06 -18.44 -1.71
CA PHE A 437 -45.20 -17.28 -1.54
C PHE A 437 -44.78 -17.21 -0.05
N PRO A 438 -43.47 -17.15 0.28
CA PRO A 438 -42.33 -17.16 -0.62
C PRO A 438 -42.17 -18.50 -1.39
N VAL A 439 -41.46 -18.44 -2.52
CA VAL A 439 -41.19 -19.64 -3.34
C VAL A 439 -40.39 -20.65 -2.53
N THR A 440 -40.94 -21.84 -2.38
CA THR A 440 -40.30 -22.96 -1.68
C THR A 440 -39.60 -23.91 -2.65
N TYR A 441 -38.43 -24.41 -2.25
CA TYR A 441 -37.63 -25.34 -3.03
C TYR A 441 -37.53 -26.70 -2.34
N ASP A 442 -37.47 -27.75 -3.15
CA ASP A 442 -37.04 -29.08 -2.74
C ASP A 442 -35.51 -29.19 -2.92
N ASP A 443 -34.81 -29.02 -1.80
CA ASP A 443 -33.35 -29.11 -1.70
C ASP A 443 -32.86 -30.54 -1.37
N SER A 444 -33.71 -31.57 -1.54
CA SER A 444 -33.37 -32.99 -1.33
C SER A 444 -32.49 -33.61 -2.43
N SER A 445 -32.27 -32.89 -3.53
CA SER A 445 -31.25 -33.25 -4.51
C SER A 445 -29.87 -33.21 -3.88
N ASN A 446 -29.03 -34.20 -4.19
CA ASN A 446 -27.60 -34.20 -3.88
C ASN A 446 -26.73 -33.99 -5.13
N ARG A 447 -27.33 -33.57 -6.26
CA ARG A 447 -26.62 -33.43 -7.53
C ARG A 447 -25.92 -32.08 -7.59
N VAL A 448 -24.64 -32.08 -7.25
CA VAL A 448 -23.70 -30.99 -7.55
C VAL A 448 -22.93 -31.34 -8.83
N ILE A 449 -22.76 -30.35 -9.71
CA ILE A 449 -21.86 -30.40 -10.86
C ILE A 449 -20.80 -29.31 -10.76
N HIS A 450 -19.69 -29.47 -11.48
CA HIS A 450 -18.80 -28.37 -11.81
C HIS A 450 -19.05 -27.99 -13.28
N CYS A 451 -19.12 -26.69 -13.58
CA CYS A 451 -19.32 -26.20 -14.94
C CYS A 451 -18.56 -24.88 -15.11
N ARG A 452 -17.97 -24.65 -16.29
CA ARG A 452 -17.24 -23.43 -16.63
C ARG A 452 -18.15 -22.43 -17.33
N ALA A 453 -17.88 -21.14 -17.18
CA ALA A 453 -18.59 -20.10 -17.89
C ALA A 453 -18.58 -20.34 -19.41
N GLY A 454 -19.75 -20.25 -20.05
CA GLY A 454 -19.96 -20.53 -21.47
C GLY A 454 -20.25 -21.98 -21.83
N GLU A 455 -19.97 -22.96 -20.97
CA GLU A 455 -20.40 -24.36 -21.19
C GLU A 455 -21.93 -24.50 -21.11
N THR A 456 -22.51 -25.47 -21.81
CA THR A 456 -23.95 -25.72 -21.74
C THR A 456 -24.31 -26.45 -20.44
N MET A 457 -25.13 -25.83 -19.60
CA MET A 457 -25.62 -26.44 -18.34
C MET A 457 -26.32 -27.78 -18.62
N PRO A 458 -25.93 -28.87 -17.94
CA PRO A 458 -26.50 -30.20 -18.17
C PRO A 458 -28.02 -30.25 -18.04
N GLY A 459 -28.61 -31.18 -18.80
CA GLY A 459 -30.02 -31.53 -18.63
C GLY A 459 -30.33 -31.99 -17.20
N ILE A 460 -31.48 -31.57 -16.71
CA ILE A 460 -32.16 -32.18 -15.57
C ILE A 460 -33.21 -33.10 -16.17
N ILE A 461 -33.21 -34.38 -15.79
CA ILE A 461 -34.15 -35.37 -16.30
C ILE A 461 -35.41 -35.30 -15.44
N GLU A 462 -36.41 -34.54 -15.91
CA GLU A 462 -37.71 -34.45 -15.25
C GLU A 462 -38.44 -35.80 -15.34
N LEU A 463 -38.51 -36.52 -14.23
CA LEU A 463 -39.32 -37.73 -14.06
C LEU A 463 -40.79 -37.43 -13.65
N SER A 464 -41.16 -36.15 -13.48
CA SER A 464 -42.52 -35.72 -13.18
C SER A 464 -42.81 -34.31 -13.73
N SER A 465 -44.02 -34.13 -14.26
CA SER A 465 -44.40 -33.09 -15.22
C SER A 465 -44.68 -31.68 -14.66
N HIS A 466 -44.18 -31.33 -13.47
CA HIS A 466 -44.65 -30.13 -12.73
C HIS A 466 -43.58 -29.29 -11.99
N GLY A 467 -42.34 -29.76 -11.86
CA GLY A 467 -41.32 -29.08 -11.04
C GLY A 467 -40.26 -28.34 -11.88
N LEU A 468 -40.37 -27.01 -11.98
CA LEU A 468 -39.34 -26.18 -12.65
C LEU A 468 -37.99 -26.34 -11.96
N SER A 469 -37.08 -27.07 -12.59
CA SER A 469 -35.78 -27.40 -12.04
C SER A 469 -34.69 -26.50 -12.63
N ASN A 470 -33.90 -25.87 -11.77
CA ASN A 470 -32.83 -24.95 -12.14
C ASN A 470 -31.49 -25.38 -11.51
N TRP A 471 -30.40 -24.84 -12.02
CA TRP A 471 -29.09 -24.92 -11.40
C TRP A 471 -28.84 -23.65 -10.59
N GLU A 472 -28.45 -23.78 -9.32
CA GLU A 472 -28.07 -22.65 -8.46
C GLU A 472 -26.57 -22.70 -8.14
N TRP A 473 -25.85 -21.59 -8.29
CA TRP A 473 -24.41 -21.49 -8.07
C TRP A 473 -24.11 -21.46 -6.58
N ILE A 474 -23.32 -22.43 -6.11
CA ILE A 474 -23.00 -22.63 -4.70
C ILE A 474 -21.56 -22.26 -4.35
N GLY A 475 -20.77 -21.74 -5.30
CA GLY A 475 -19.39 -21.29 -5.09
C GLY A 475 -18.45 -21.72 -6.21
N ILE A 476 -17.15 -21.49 -6.02
CA ILE A 476 -16.09 -22.11 -6.83
C ILE A 476 -15.79 -23.51 -6.26
#